data_AF-A0A158SPU8-F1
#
_entry.id   AF-A0A158SPU8-F1
#
_cell.length_a   1.000
_cell.length_b   1.000
_cell.length_c   1.000
_cell.angle_alpha   90.00
_cell.angle_beta   90.00
_cell.angle_gamma   90.00
#
_symmetry.space_group_name_H-M   'P 1'
#
loop_
_entity.id
_entity.type
_entity.pdbx_description
1 polymer ?
#
loop_
_entity_poly.entity_id
_entity_poly.type
_entity_poly.pdbx_seq_one_letter_code
_entity_poly.pdbx_strand_id
1 'polypeptide(L)' 'MTIKRTSLTPYAKFMQDPDPAGARRFAAKLWHDNGTIILLPDSIARLPWQDRELLEQITGKIYGQRND' A
#
# COMPACT_ATOMS: atom_id res chain seq x y z
N MET A 1 -33.76 -20.35 8.40
CA MET A 1 -33.63 -19.25 7.41
C MET A 1 -32.83 -19.78 6.23
N THR A 2 -33.45 -20.00 5.07
CA THR A 2 -32.80 -20.61 3.90
C THR A 2 -32.12 -19.52 3.07
N ILE A 3 -30.79 -19.54 2.97
CA ILE A 3 -30.03 -18.56 2.17
C ILE A 3 -30.20 -18.92 0.68
N LYS A 4 -31.03 -18.16 -0.06
CA LYS A 4 -31.13 -18.28 -1.52
C LYS A 4 -29.93 -17.61 -2.17
N ARG A 5 -29.04 -18.41 -2.78
CA ARG A 5 -27.95 -17.91 -3.62
C ARG A 5 -28.51 -17.49 -4.99
N THR A 6 -28.23 -16.26 -5.38
CA THR A 6 -28.57 -15.69 -6.69
C THR A 6 -27.31 -15.60 -7.56
N SER A 7 -27.47 -15.32 -8.85
CA SER A 7 -26.36 -15.06 -9.78
C SER A 7 -25.43 -13.93 -9.31
N LEU A 8 -25.91 -13.02 -8.46
CA LEU A 8 -25.14 -11.91 -7.90
C LEU A 8 -24.42 -12.26 -6.59
N THR A 9 -24.74 -13.39 -5.95
CA THR A 9 -24.12 -13.77 -4.66
C THR A 9 -22.59 -13.89 -4.69
N PRO A 10 -21.93 -14.39 -5.76
CA PRO A 10 -20.47 -14.40 -5.84
C PRO A 10 -19.82 -13.01 -5.86
N TYR A 11 -20.57 -11.99 -6.28
CA TYR A 11 -20.08 -10.62 -6.44
C TYR A 11 -20.32 -9.74 -5.21
N ALA A 12 -21.04 -10.23 -4.20
CA ALA A 12 -21.37 -9.46 -3.00
C ALA A 12 -20.15 -8.87 -2.28
N LYS A 13 -19.00 -9.55 -2.32
CA LYS A 13 -17.72 -9.05 -1.74
C LYS A 13 -17.12 -7.85 -2.47
N PHE A 14 -17.51 -7.63 -3.73
CA PHE A 14 -17.06 -6.50 -4.54
C PHE A 14 -18.03 -5.31 -4.51
N MET A 15 -19.20 -5.47 -3.90
CA MET A 15 -20.21 -4.40 -3.73
C MET A 15 -19.97 -3.60 -2.44
N GLN A 16 -18.75 -3.62 -1.90
CA GLN A 16 -18.35 -2.82 -0.75
C GLN A 16 -17.91 -1.45 -1.24
N ASP A 17 -18.30 -0.40 -0.49
CA ASP A 17 -17.76 0.92 -0.73
C ASP A 17 -16.23 0.90 -0.59
N PRO A 18 -15.49 1.63 -1.43
CA PRO A 18 -14.04 1.70 -1.33
C PRO A 18 -13.67 2.25 0.04
N ASP A 19 -12.88 1.49 0.81
CA ASP A 19 -12.35 1.96 2.08
C ASP A 19 -11.10 2.81 1.83
N PRO A 20 -11.19 4.15 1.97
CA PRO A 20 -10.05 5.04 1.71
C PRO A 20 -8.91 4.85 2.71
N ALA A 21 -9.19 4.26 3.89
CA ALA A 21 -8.19 3.98 4.91
C ALA A 21 -7.63 2.55 4.82
N GLY A 22 -8.26 1.66 4.04
CA GLY A 22 -7.92 0.24 3.97
C GLY A 22 -6.49 -0.01 3.52
N ALA A 23 -6.05 0.71 2.49
CA ALA A 23 -4.68 0.64 1.99
C ALA A 23 -3.64 1.07 3.05
N ARG A 24 -3.92 2.13 3.81
CA ARG A 24 -3.02 2.61 4.88
C ARG A 24 -2.94 1.61 6.03
N ARG A 25 -4.07 1.03 6.43
CA ARG A 25 -4.11 0.00 7.49
C ARG A 25 -3.34 -1.25 7.07
N PHE A 26 -3.50 -1.67 5.82
CA PHE A 26 -2.76 -2.81 5.27
C PHE A 26 -1.25 -2.55 5.20
N ALA A 27 -0.84 -1.36 4.77
CA ALA A 27 0.57 -0.95 4.78
C ALA A 27 1.17 -0.96 6.19
N ALA A 28 0.45 -0.42 7.17
CA ALA A 28 0.88 -0.44 8.58
C ALA A 28 0.99 -1.88 9.11
N LYS A 29 0.02 -2.74 8.77
CA LYS A 29 0.07 -4.16 9.13
C LYS A 29 1.30 -4.86 8.53
N LEU A 30 1.59 -4.64 7.24
CA LEU A 30 2.76 -5.22 6.59
C LEU A 30 4.07 -4.80 7.25
N TRP A 31 4.20 -3.52 7.61
CA TRP A 31 5.37 -3.04 8.36
C TRP A 31 5.57 -3.81 9.68
N HIS A 32 4.50 -3.99 10.45
CA HIS A 32 4.57 -4.71 11.72
C HIS A 32 4.77 -6.22 11.58
N ASP A 33 4.17 -6.83 10.56
CA ASP A 33 4.21 -8.28 10.39
C ASP A 33 5.56 -8.76 9.81
N ASN A 34 6.15 -8.03 8.88
CA ASN A 34 7.34 -8.50 8.16
C ASN A 34 8.35 -7.39 7.76
N GLY A 35 8.17 -6.16 8.24
CA GLY A 35 9.07 -5.05 7.92
C GLY A 35 8.93 -4.50 6.50
N THR A 36 7.91 -4.91 5.75
CA THR A 36 7.67 -4.36 4.40
C THR A 36 7.17 -2.93 4.51
N ILE A 37 7.86 -2.02 3.80
CA ILE A 37 7.48 -0.62 3.69
C ILE A 37 6.80 -0.36 2.34
N ILE A 38 5.74 0.45 2.36
CA ILE A 38 5.08 0.96 1.15
C ILE A 38 5.23 2.48 1.15
N LEU A 39 5.87 3.00 0.12
CA LEU A 39 6.15 4.42 -0.02
C LEU A 39 5.26 4.99 -1.13
N LEU A 40 4.27 5.79 -0.71
CA LEU A 40 3.41 6.54 -1.61
C LEU A 40 4.02 7.93 -1.88
N PRO A 41 3.77 8.54 -3.05
CA PRO A 41 4.29 9.88 -3.37
C PRO A 41 4.02 10.92 -2.28
N ASP A 42 2.79 10.96 -1.76
CA ASP A 42 2.40 11.85 -0.65
C ASP A 42 3.14 11.58 0.66
N SER A 43 3.59 10.34 0.87
CA SER A 43 4.36 9.96 2.06
C SER A 43 5.79 10.47 1.94
N ILE A 44 6.40 10.33 0.76
CA ILE A 44 7.73 10.86 0.45
C ILE A 44 7.74 12.39 0.55
N ALA A 45 6.71 13.06 0.03
CA ALA A 45 6.57 14.51 0.07
C ALA A 45 6.46 15.10 1.50
N ARG A 46 6.13 14.27 2.50
CA ARG A 46 6.09 14.67 3.92
C ARG A 46 7.38 14.40 4.68
N LEU A 47 8.28 13.60 4.11
CA LEU A 47 9.57 13.31 4.74
C LEU A 47 10.48 14.55 4.70
N PRO A 48 11.32 14.77 5.72
CA PRO A 48 12.46 15.67 5.65
C PRO A 48 13.34 15.38 4.43
N TRP A 49 14.07 16.37 3.95
CA TRP A 49 14.93 16.21 2.77
C TRP A 49 16.01 15.13 2.97
N GLN A 50 16.57 15.03 4.18
CA GLN A 50 17.60 14.04 4.51
C GLN A 50 17.08 12.60 4.37
N ASP A 51 15.85 12.36 4.83
CA ASP A 51 15.24 11.04 4.77
C ASP A 51 14.92 10.64 3.32
N ARG A 52 14.61 11.62 2.46
CA ARG A 52 14.41 11.39 1.01
C ARG A 52 15.72 10.99 0.34
N GLU A 53 16.82 11.71 0.61
CA GLU A 53 18.14 11.35 0.07
C GLU A 53 18.58 9.96 0.50
N LEU A 54 18.38 9.61 1.79
CA LEU A 54 18.67 8.27 2.28
C LEU A 54 17.88 7.21 1.50
N LEU A 55 16.60 7.48 1.23
CA LEU A 55 15.74 6.60 0.45
C LEU A 55 16.24 6.42 -0.98
N GLU A 56 16.63 7.51 -1.65
CA GLU A 56 17.22 7.48 -2.99
C GLU A 56 18.54 6.71 -3.01
N GLN A 57 19.39 6.86 -1.99
CA GLN A 57 20.64 6.11 -1.88
C GLN A 57 20.40 4.60 -1.67
N ILE A 58 19.46 4.23 -0.79
CA ILE A 58 19.12 2.82 -0.54
C ILE A 58 18.55 2.19 -1.82
N THR A 59 17.58 2.86 -2.44
CA THR A 59 16.95 2.38 -3.67
C THR A 59 17.95 2.31 -4.82
N GLY A 60 18.83 3.30 -4.97
CA GLY A 60 19.92 3.32 -5.94
C GLY A 60 20.91 2.17 -5.76
N LYS A 61 21.16 1.73 -4.51
CA LYS A 61 21.98 0.53 -4.23
C LYS A 61 21.27 -0.77 -4.59
N ILE A 62 19.96 -0.85 -4.40
CA ILE A 62 19.18 -2.08 -4.63
C ILE A 62 18.86 -2.26 -6.12
N TYR A 63 18.43 -1.19 -6.79
CA TYR A 63 17.88 -1.24 -8.15
C TYR A 63 18.77 -0.57 -9.19
N GLY A 64 19.88 0.05 -8.78
CA GLY A 64 20.72 0.90 -9.64
C GLY A 64 20.24 2.35 -9.65
N GLN A 65 21.11 3.24 -10.14
CA GLN A 65 20.76 4.65 -10.31
C GLN A 65 19.62 4.80 -11.32
N ARG A 66 18.66 5.67 -11.01
CA ARG A 66 17.67 6.09 -11.99
C ARG A 66 18.38 6.90 -13.07
N ASN A 67 18.52 6.33 -14.26
CA ASN A 67 18.81 7.09 -15.45
C ASN A 67 17.47 7.73 -15.87
N ASP A 68 17.24 8.97 -15.46
CA ASP A 68 16.19 9.79 -16.07
C ASP A 68 16.61 10.18 -17.50
#